data_AF-A0A1X0R5G4-F1
#
_entry.id   AF-A0A1X0R5G4-F1
#
_cell.length_a   1.000
_cell.length_b   1.000
_cell.length_c   1.000
_cell.angle_alpha   90.00
_cell.angle_beta   90.00
_cell.angle_gamma   90.00
#
_symmetry.space_group_name_H-M   'P 1'
#
loop_
_entity.id
_entity.type
_entity.pdbx_description
1 polymer ?
#
loop_
_entity_poly.entity_id
_entity_poly.type
_entity_poly.pdbx_seq_one_letter_code
_entity_poly.pdbx_strand_id
1 'polypeptide(L)'
;CLRHTSQLLTKQHAIYCLNMHHRLQIPKTIIDPLSLLLNKLPIRKPCSFQTKSFWTIRWLVICAILHELDHLYHEKEPPLPP
;
A
#
# COMPACT_ATOMS: atom_id res chain seq x y z
N CYS A 1 8.39 -7.19 -7.79
CA CYS A 1 8.66 -8.50 -8.41
C CYS A 1 9.98 -8.32 -9.14
N LEU A 2 11.00 -9.15 -8.95
CA LEU A 2 12.34 -8.99 -9.56
C LEU A 2 12.34 -8.88 -11.11
N ARG A 3 11.16 -8.93 -11.74
CA ARG A 3 10.90 -9.09 -13.16
C ARG A 3 9.62 -8.35 -13.49
N HIS A 4 9.67 -7.03 -13.72
CA HIS A 4 8.59 -6.35 -14.43
C HIS A 4 8.65 -6.75 -15.91
N THR A 5 8.38 -8.03 -16.20
CA THR A 5 8.20 -8.56 -17.55
C THR A 5 6.80 -8.21 -18.00
N SER A 6 6.63 -7.02 -18.57
CA SER A 6 5.61 -6.72 -19.60
C SER A 6 4.13 -6.86 -19.24
N GLN A 7 3.76 -7.20 -18.00
CA GLN A 7 2.36 -7.37 -17.60
C GLN A 7 1.78 -6.07 -17.05
N LEU A 8 0.52 -5.78 -17.41
CA LEU A 8 -0.28 -4.70 -16.82
C LEU A 8 -0.34 -4.90 -15.31
N LEU A 9 0.06 -3.88 -14.54
CA LEU A 9 0.03 -3.90 -13.09
C LEU A 9 -1.43 -3.98 -12.62
N THR A 10 -1.90 -5.19 -12.33
CA THR A 10 -3.22 -5.41 -11.72
C THR A 10 -3.13 -5.25 -10.21
N LYS A 11 -4.26 -4.91 -9.59
CA LYS A 11 -4.35 -4.71 -8.14
C LYS A 11 -3.92 -5.96 -7.34
N GLN A 12 -4.34 -7.16 -7.79
CA GLN A 12 -3.92 -8.42 -7.16
C GLN A 12 -2.41 -8.67 -7.31
N HIS A 13 -1.85 -8.36 -8.48
CA HIS A 13 -0.42 -8.49 -8.69
C HIS A 13 0.37 -7.58 -7.74
N ALA A 14 -0.07 -6.33 -7.57
CA ALA A 14 0.56 -5.41 -6.65
C ALA A 14 0.48 -5.88 -5.19
N ILE A 15 -0.67 -6.41 -4.75
CA ILE A 15 -0.86 -6.97 -3.40
C ILE A 15 0.14 -8.09 -3.12
N TYR A 16 0.31 -9.01 -4.08
CA TYR A 16 1.27 -10.10 -3.98
C TYR A 16 2.72 -9.60 -4.03
N CYS A 17 3.04 -8.76 -5.02
CA CYS A 17 4.36 -8.21 -5.29
C CYS A 17 4.94 -7.43 -4.10
N LEU A 18 4.12 -6.57 -3.49
CA LEU A 18 4.51 -5.76 -2.34
C LEU A 18 4.29 -6.47 -1.00
N ASN A 19 3.84 -7.74 -1.04
CA ASN A 19 3.52 -8.55 0.12
C ASN A 19 2.65 -7.79 1.14
N MET A 20 1.60 -7.12 0.64
CA MET A 20 0.81 -6.16 1.42
C MET A 20 0.18 -6.82 2.66
N HIS A 21 -0.28 -8.06 2.54
CA HIS A 21 -0.84 -8.82 3.66
C HIS A 21 0.10 -8.95 4.85
N HIS A 22 1.35 -9.30 4.58
CA HIS A 22 2.35 -9.46 5.63
C HIS A 22 2.71 -8.12 6.26
N ARG A 23 3.00 -7.11 5.42
CA ARG A 23 3.39 -5.78 5.88
C ARG A 23 2.30 -5.10 6.70
N LEU A 24 1.05 -5.24 6.28
CA LEU A 24 -0.12 -4.66 6.94
C LEU A 24 -0.64 -5.54 8.09
N GLN A 25 -0.08 -6.74 8.29
CA GLN A 25 -0.55 -7.74 9.27
C GLN A 25 -2.04 -8.07 9.09
N ILE A 26 -2.46 -8.30 7.83
CA ILE A 26 -3.84 -8.60 7.45
C ILE A 26 -3.91 -10.02 6.88
N PRO A 27 -4.91 -10.83 7.28
CA PRO A 27 -5.11 -12.16 6.73
C PRO A 27 -5.22 -12.16 5.20
N LYS A 28 -4.65 -13.20 4.55
CA LYS A 28 -4.72 -13.39 3.09
C LYS A 28 -6.15 -13.62 2.55
N THR A 29 -7.12 -13.85 3.44
CA THR A 29 -8.54 -13.98 3.09
C THR A 29 -9.17 -12.65 2.67
N ILE A 30 -8.56 -11.52 3.05
CA ILE A 30 -9.00 -10.20 2.62
C ILE A 30 -8.55 -9.95 1.19
N ILE A 31 -9.47 -9.64 0.29
CA ILE A 31 -9.14 -9.45 -1.14
C ILE A 31 -8.29 -8.18 -1.35
N ASP A 32 -8.54 -7.13 -0.56
CA ASP A 32 -7.87 -5.85 -0.68
C ASP A 32 -7.46 -5.30 0.71
N PRO A 33 -6.24 -5.64 1.17
CA PRO A 33 -5.78 -5.25 2.50
C PRO A 33 -5.57 -3.73 2.61
N LEU A 34 -5.23 -3.06 1.50
CA LEU A 34 -4.96 -1.63 1.49
C LEU A 34 -6.26 -0.83 1.63
N SER A 35 -7.28 -1.12 0.82
CA SER A 35 -8.57 -0.42 0.95
C SER A 35 -9.25 -0.69 2.29
N LEU A 36 -9.09 -1.90 2.85
CA LEU A 36 -9.61 -2.19 4.19
C LEU A 36 -9.07 -1.23 5.26
N LEU A 37 -7.77 -0.93 5.22
CA LEU A 37 -7.16 -0.02 6.18
C LEU A 37 -7.50 1.44 5.90
N LEU A 38 -7.50 1.85 4.63
CA LEU A 38 -7.86 3.21 4.25
C LEU A 38 -9.30 3.54 4.67
N ASN A 39 -10.23 2.58 4.50
CA ASN A 39 -11.61 2.73 4.96
C ASN A 39 -11.78 2.73 6.49
N LYS A 40 -10.76 2.28 7.23
CA LYS A 40 -10.74 2.29 8.70
C LYS A 40 -10.00 3.47 9.28
N LEU A 41 -9.48 4.38 8.44
CA LEU A 41 -8.75 5.54 8.92
C LEU A 41 -9.63 6.35 9.91
N PRO A 42 -9.03 6.83 11.01
CA PRO A 42 -9.76 7.61 11.98
C PRO A 42 -10.15 8.95 11.34
N ILE A 43 -11.45 9.13 11.09
CA ILE A 43 -12.02 10.38 10.54
C ILE A 43 -11.87 11.54 11.53
N ARG A 44 -11.78 11.22 12.83
CA ARG A 44 -11.54 12.16 13.91
C ARG A 44 -10.20 11.90 14.55
N LYS A 45 -9.54 12.96 15.02
CA LYS A 45 -8.28 12.86 15.76
C LYS A 45 -8.43 11.84 16.90
N PRO A 46 -7.58 10.79 16.96
CA PRO A 46 -7.64 9.82 18.05
C PRO A 46 -7.41 10.50 19.40
N CYS A 47 -8.33 10.29 20.36
CA CYS A 47 -8.20 10.84 21.70
C CYS A 47 -7.25 10.03 22.60
N SER A 48 -7.05 8.74 22.32
CA SER A 48 -6.16 7.88 23.11
C SER A 48 -4.76 7.80 22.49
N PHE A 49 -3.74 7.80 23.36
CA PHE A 49 -2.35 7.63 22.95
C PHE A 49 -2.12 6.29 22.24
N GLN A 50 -2.76 5.22 22.70
CA GLN A 50 -2.66 3.90 22.11
C GLN A 50 -3.17 3.88 20.66
N THR A 51 -4.35 4.44 20.41
CA THR A 51 -4.92 4.51 19.06
C THR A 51 -4.08 5.42 18.16
N LYS A 52 -3.54 6.53 18.71
CA LYS A 52 -2.62 7.40 17.97
C LYS A 52 -1.36 6.65 17.53
N SER A 53 -0.65 6.01 18.45
CA SER A 53 0.58 5.27 18.14
C SER A 53 0.34 4.11 17.18
N PHE A 54 -0.76 3.38 17.36
CA PHE A 54 -1.17 2.31 16.46
C PHE A 54 -1.35 2.80 15.02
N TRP A 55 -2.07 3.92 14.83
CA TRP A 55 -2.25 4.50 13.52
C TRP A 55 -0.99 5.15 12.97
N THR A 56 -0.13 5.76 13.80
CA THR A 56 1.14 6.30 13.34
C THR A 56 2.03 5.22 12.72
N ILE A 57 2.18 4.07 13.39
CA ILE A 57 3.00 2.96 12.86
C ILE A 57 2.38 2.40 11.58
N ARG A 58 1.07 2.11 11.59
CA ARG A 58 0.39 1.58 10.40
C ARG A 58 0.39 2.55 9.23
N TRP A 59 0.29 3.86 9.50
CA TRP A 59 0.33 4.90 8.48
C TRP A 59 1.67 4.92 7.75
N LEU A 60 2.79 4.77 8.47
CA LEU A 60 4.11 4.67 7.83
C LEU A 60 4.21 3.48 6.87
N VAL A 61 3.64 2.33 7.24
CA VAL A 61 3.60 1.16 6.36
C VAL A 61 2.71 1.41 5.14
N ILE A 62 1.54 2.05 5.32
CA ILE A 62 0.64 2.43 4.22
C ILE A 62 1.36 3.39 3.26
N CYS A 63 2.02 4.42 3.78
CA CYS A 63 2.78 5.38 2.97
C CYS A 63 3.90 4.70 2.18
N ALA A 64 4.65 3.77 2.79
CA ALA A 64 5.69 3.03 2.07
C ALA A 64 5.12 2.17 0.93
N ILE A 65 4.02 1.45 1.17
CA ILE A 65 3.33 0.67 0.13
C ILE A 65 2.81 1.57 -0.99
N LEU A 66 2.20 2.71 -0.66
CA LEU A 66 1.71 3.67 -1.65
C LEU A 66 2.85 4.28 -2.48
N HIS A 67 3.97 4.60 -1.85
CA HIS A 67 5.15 5.11 -2.54
C HIS A 67 5.77 4.06 -3.48
N GLU A 68 5.87 2.80 -3.03
CA GLU A 68 6.34 1.69 -3.87
C GLU A 68 5.36 1.42 -5.03
N LEU A 69 4.05 1.52 -4.79
CA LEU A 69 3.03 1.45 -5.85
C LEU A 69 3.21 2.57 -6.87
N ASP A 70 3.34 3.81 -6.40
CA ASP A 70 3.51 4.99 -7.23
C ASP A 70 4.74 4.85 -8.14
N HIS A 71 5.85 4.40 -7.57
CA HIS A 71 7.07 4.09 -8.32
C HIS A 71 6.83 3.04 -9.41
N LEU A 72 6.17 1.92 -9.08
CA LEU A 72 5.87 0.85 -10.04
C LEU A 72 4.94 1.31 -11.18
N TYR A 73 4.05 2.26 -10.92
CA TYR A 73 3.18 2.85 -11.94
C TYR A 73 3.94 3.81 -12.85
N HIS A 74 4.80 4.67 -12.29
CA HIS A 74 5.50 5.72 -13.03
C HIS A 74 6.80 5.25 -13.70
N GLU A 75 7.44 4.16 -13.27
CA GLU A 75 8.58 3.55 -13.98
C GLU A 75 8.24 3.10 -15.41
N LYS A 76 6.95 2.97 -15.74
CA LYS A 76 6.48 2.61 -17.08
C LYS A 76 6.40 3.80 -18.04
N GLU A 77 6.41 5.03 -17.53
CA GLU A 77 6.30 6.24 -18.36
C GLU A 77 7.71 6.78 -18.65
N PRO A 78 8.19 6.73 -19.91
CA PRO A 78 9.46 7.35 -20.23
C PRO A 78 9.37 8.86 -19.95
N PRO A 79 10.46 9.50 -19.47
CA PRO A 79 10.45 10.95 -19.27
C PRO A 79 10.08 11.62 -20.59
N LEU A 80 9.05 12.47 -20.56
CA LEU A 80 8.64 13.24 -21.74
C LEU A 80 9.84 14.10 -22.19
N PRO A 81 10.25 14.06 -23.47
CA PRO A 81 11.33 14.92 -23.95
C PRO A 81 10.95 16.40 -23.84
N PRO A 82 11.95 17.29 -23.64
CA PRO A 82 11.76 18.74 -23.48
C PRO A 82 11.21 19.43 -24.74
#